data_AF-A0A5B7JTA2-F1
#
_entry.id   AF-A0A5B7JTA2-F1
#
_cell.length_a   1.000
_cell.length_b   1.000
_cell.length_c   1.000
_cell.angle_alpha   90.00
_cell.angle_beta   90.00
_cell.angle_gamma   90.00
#
_symmetry.space_group_name_H-M   'P 1'
#
loop_
_entity.id
_entity.type
_entity.pdbx_description
1 polymer ?
#
loop_
_entity_poly.entity_id
_entity_poly.type
_entity_poly.pdbx_seq_one_letter_code
_entity_poly.pdbx_strand_id
1 'polypeptide(L)'
;MKLMIAEHFTGKGASTPLYVARQNILPGYCGWPLAPNTPFKTNLDEYILAFHGAGLIQRWTTRVLERAQFDSQRRQNRADKENNIPEEEEATVGTQVTMALTLVHMQGPLFLYLIGASLSLGVFLGEISVSICYLDRGISWLQ
;
A
#
# COMPACT_ATOMS: atom_id res chain seq x y z
N MET A 1 -11.77 -1.75 15.22
CA MET A 1 -10.98 -1.35 14.03
C MET A 1 -9.72 -2.19 13.83
N LYS A 2 -8.85 -2.36 14.84
CA LYS A 2 -7.61 -3.17 14.72
C LYS A 2 -7.79 -4.61 14.20
N LEU A 3 -8.92 -5.24 14.51
CA LEU A 3 -9.21 -6.63 14.15
C LEU A 3 -9.55 -6.80 12.66
N MET A 4 -10.39 -5.92 12.09
CA MET A 4 -10.65 -5.88 10.64
C MET A 4 -9.37 -5.59 9.84
N ILE A 5 -8.51 -4.72 10.38
CA ILE A 5 -7.23 -4.38 9.76
C ILE A 5 -6.29 -5.59 9.73
N ALA A 6 -6.18 -6.30 10.86
CA ALA A 6 -5.38 -7.51 10.95
C ALA A 6 -5.87 -8.63 10.00
N GLU A 7 -7.18 -8.79 9.85
CA GLU A 7 -7.77 -9.85 9.03
C GLU A 7 -7.61 -9.60 7.53
N HIS A 8 -7.72 -8.34 7.06
CA HIS A 8 -7.81 -8.03 5.62
C HIS A 8 -6.56 -7.37 5.03
N PHE A 9 -5.64 -6.83 5.85
CA PHE A 9 -4.57 -5.96 5.35
C PHE A 9 -3.16 -6.35 5.81
N THR A 10 -2.94 -7.57 6.28
CA THR A 10 -1.60 -8.05 6.63
C THR A 10 -1.06 -8.91 5.49
N GLY A 11 -0.05 -8.42 4.74
CA GLY A 11 0.56 -9.17 3.63
C GLY A 11 1.65 -10.14 4.10
N LYS A 12 2.09 -11.05 3.22
CA LYS A 12 3.04 -12.16 3.48
C LYS A 12 4.37 -11.78 4.13
N GLY A 13 4.77 -10.51 4.09
CA GLY A 13 6.01 -10.00 4.69
C GLY A 13 5.86 -9.44 6.11
N ALA A 14 4.73 -9.66 6.80
CA ALA A 14 4.34 -8.94 8.02
C ALA A 14 4.22 -7.41 7.88
N SER A 15 4.46 -6.88 6.68
CA SER A 15 4.18 -5.50 6.33
C SER A 15 2.67 -5.36 6.17
N THR A 16 2.08 -4.51 7.01
CA THR A 16 0.69 -4.07 6.89
C THR A 16 0.70 -2.91 5.88
N PRO A 17 0.27 -3.09 4.61
CA PRO A 17 0.10 -1.98 3.67
C PRO A 17 -0.83 -0.86 4.17
N LEU A 18 -1.57 -1.11 5.27
CA LEU A 18 -2.34 -0.09 5.95
C LEU A 18 -1.51 0.59 7.05
N TYR A 19 -0.99 1.77 6.74
CA TYR A 19 -0.38 2.68 7.72
C TYR A 19 -1.49 3.22 8.65
N VAL A 20 -1.79 2.49 9.72
CA VAL A 20 -2.66 3.02 10.78
C VAL A 20 -1.84 4.08 11.49
N ALA A 21 -2.16 5.36 11.26
CA ALA A 21 -1.57 6.45 12.02
C ALA A 21 -1.63 6.09 13.52
N ARG A 22 -0.47 6.06 14.17
CA ARG A 22 -0.30 5.57 15.56
C ARG A 22 -1.17 6.35 16.56
N GLN A 23 -1.65 7.52 16.17
CA GLN A 23 -2.55 8.37 16.93
C GLN A 23 -3.97 8.25 16.36
N ASN A 24 -4.87 7.78 17.21
CA ASN A 24 -6.30 7.77 16.94
C ASN A 24 -6.78 9.23 16.95
N ILE A 25 -6.99 9.83 15.78
CA ILE A 25 -7.38 11.25 15.63
C ILE A 25 -8.75 11.51 16.29
N LEU A 26 -9.56 10.45 16.41
CA LEU A 26 -10.82 10.44 17.15
C LEU A 26 -10.81 9.26 18.13
N PRO A 27 -11.04 9.50 19.44
CA PRO A 27 -11.31 8.42 20.37
C PRO A 27 -12.62 7.75 19.96
N GLY A 28 -12.52 6.55 19.38
CA GLY A 28 -13.68 5.70 19.12
C GLY A 28 -14.25 5.21 20.43
N TYR A 29 -15.24 5.91 20.97
CA TYR A 29 -16.00 5.41 22.11
C TYR A 29 -16.85 4.23 21.65
N CYS A 30 -16.66 3.08 22.29
CA CYS A 30 -17.57 1.95 22.16
C CYS A 30 -18.49 1.94 23.36
N GLY A 31 -19.80 1.84 23.13
CA GLY A 31 -20.81 1.74 24.18
C GLY A 31 -21.87 0.72 23.78
N TRP A 32 -22.57 0.18 24.78
CA TRP A 32 -23.75 -0.64 24.53
C TRP A 32 -24.98 0.26 24.45
N PRO A 33 -25.70 0.28 23.31
CA PRO A 33 -26.98 0.97 23.24
C PRO A 33 -27.98 0.24 24.13
N LEU A 34 -28.44 0.91 25.17
CA LEU A 34 -29.45 0.42 26.10
C LEU A 34 -30.69 1.29 26.01
N ALA A 35 -31.87 0.67 26.09
CA ALA A 35 -33.12 1.42 26.17
C ALA A 35 -33.12 2.30 27.43
N PRO A 36 -33.69 3.52 27.36
CA PRO A 36 -33.81 4.38 28.52
C PRO A 36 -34.65 3.69 29.60
N ASN A 37 -34.24 3.85 30.87
CA ASN A 37 -34.88 3.27 32.06
C ASN A 37 -34.78 1.73 32.21
N THR A 38 -33.75 1.11 31.64
CA THR A 38 -33.49 -0.31 31.88
C THR A 38 -33.01 -0.56 33.32
N PRO A 39 -33.64 -1.47 34.09
CA PRO A 39 -33.35 -1.66 35.52
C PRO A 39 -31.96 -2.29 35.76
N PHE A 40 -31.35 -2.88 34.74
CA PHE A 40 -30.05 -3.53 34.81
C PHE A 40 -28.87 -2.63 34.42
N LYS A 41 -29.13 -1.37 34.02
CA LYS A 41 -28.07 -0.45 33.58
C LYS A 41 -26.99 -0.27 34.66
N THR A 42 -27.40 -0.01 35.89
CA THR A 42 -26.47 0.24 37.01
C THR A 42 -25.57 -0.97 37.27
N ASN A 43 -26.17 -2.17 37.34
CA ASN A 43 -25.41 -3.40 37.56
C ASN A 43 -24.43 -3.67 36.41
N LEU A 44 -24.84 -3.41 35.17
CA LEU A 44 -24.00 -3.60 33.99
C LEU A 44 -22.81 -2.63 33.98
N ASP A 45 -23.03 -1.36 34.33
CA ASP A 45 -21.97 -0.36 34.44
C ASP A 45 -20.94 -0.76 35.53
N GLU A 46 -21.41 -1.26 36.68
CA GLU A 46 -20.53 -1.77 37.76
C GLU A 46 -19.68 -2.95 37.31
N TYR A 47 -20.27 -3.94 36.63
CA TYR A 47 -19.52 -5.08 36.11
C TYR A 47 -18.50 -4.64 35.05
N ILE A 48 -18.87 -3.75 34.12
CA ILE A 48 -17.94 -3.23 33.11
C ILE A 48 -16.74 -2.56 33.78
N LEU A 49 -16.98 -1.73 34.79
CA LEU A 49 -15.91 -1.07 35.56
C LEU A 49 -15.03 -2.10 36.28
N ALA A 50 -15.61 -3.14 36.88
CA ALA A 50 -14.87 -4.22 37.52
C ALA A 50 -14.00 -4.99 36.51
N PHE A 51 -14.54 -5.34 35.33
CA PHE A 51 -13.79 -5.99 34.26
C PHE A 51 -12.67 -5.12 33.69
N HIS A 52 -12.91 -3.82 33.58
CA HIS A 52 -11.91 -2.84 33.15
C HIS A 52 -10.80 -2.71 34.20
N GLY A 53 -11.14 -2.52 35.47
CA GLY A 53 -10.19 -2.41 36.58
C GLY A 53 -9.34 -3.66 36.79
N ALA A 54 -9.91 -4.84 36.52
CA ALA A 54 -9.17 -6.11 36.54
C ALA A 54 -8.29 -6.34 35.29
N GLY A 55 -8.32 -5.45 34.29
CA GLY A 55 -7.56 -5.59 33.05
C GLY A 55 -8.01 -6.73 32.14
N LEU A 56 -9.18 -7.34 32.41
CA LEU A 56 -9.68 -8.48 31.64
C LEU A 56 -9.98 -8.09 30.19
N ILE A 57 -10.53 -6.89 29.99
CA ILE A 57 -10.84 -6.38 28.65
C ILE A 57 -9.58 -6.29 27.80
N GLN A 58 -8.49 -5.78 28.36
CA GLN A 58 -7.21 -5.64 27.65
C GLN A 58 -6.62 -7.01 27.32
N ARG A 59 -6.59 -7.93 28.29
CA ARG A 59 -6.10 -9.30 28.07
C ARG A 59 -6.91 -10.05 27.02
N TRP A 60 -8.24 -9.93 27.06
CA TRP A 60 -9.13 -10.52 26.06
C TRP A 60 -8.87 -9.93 24.67
N THR A 61 -8.78 -8.60 24.56
CA THR A 61 -8.53 -7.91 23.29
C THR A 61 -7.21 -8.36 22.66
N THR A 62 -6.14 -8.47 23.46
CA THR A 62 -4.84 -8.96 22.98
C THR A 62 -4.95 -10.38 22.45
N ARG A 63 -5.57 -11.30 23.19
CA ARG A 63 -5.74 -12.70 22.77
C ARG A 63 -6.57 -12.84 21.50
N VAL A 64 -7.62 -12.05 21.37
CA VAL A 64 -8.48 -12.07 20.19
C VAL A 64 -7.69 -11.54 18.98
N LEU A 65 -6.90 -10.48 19.15
CA LEU A 65 -6.07 -9.93 18.09
C LEU A 65 -4.98 -10.92 17.64
N GLU A 66 -4.28 -11.55 18.58
CA GLU A 66 -3.30 -12.60 18.31
C GLU A 66 -3.92 -13.77 17.54
N ARG A 67 -5.11 -14.22 17.96
CA ARG A 67 -5.82 -15.32 17.28
C ARG A 67 -6.22 -14.94 15.86
N ALA A 68 -6.73 -13.73 15.66
CA ALA A 68 -7.09 -13.23 14.34
C ALA A 68 -5.88 -13.14 13.40
N GLN A 69 -4.73 -12.68 13.92
CA GLN A 69 -3.47 -12.65 13.16
C GLN A 69 -3.01 -14.07 12.77
N PHE A 70 -3.06 -15.01 13.71
CA PHE A 70 -2.68 -16.40 13.46
C PHE A 70 -3.60 -17.07 12.43
N ASP A 71 -4.92 -16.88 12.53
CA ASP A 71 -5.88 -17.44 11.60
C ASP A 71 -5.73 -16.83 10.19
N SER A 72 -5.45 -15.53 10.09
CA SER A 72 -5.14 -14.86 8.82
C SER A 72 -3.89 -15.46 8.16
N GLN A 73 -2.81 -15.62 8.93
CA GLN A 73 -1.57 -16.23 8.45
C GLN A 73 -1.80 -17.68 7.97
N ARG A 74 -2.61 -18.45 8.70
CA ARG A 74 -2.95 -19.83 8.33
C ARG A 74 -3.78 -19.90 7.04
N ARG A 75 -4.70 -18.96 6.81
CA ARG A 75 -5.47 -18.86 5.56
C ARG A 75 -4.56 -18.52 4.38
N GLN A 76 -3.61 -17.60 4.54
CA GLN A 76 -2.64 -17.26 3.49
C GLN A 76 -1.73 -18.44 3.14
N ASN A 77 -1.19 -19.14 4.15
CA ASN A 77 -0.33 -20.31 3.92
C ASN A 77 -1.07 -21.45 3.20
N ARG A 78 -2.40 -21.56 3.38
CA ARG A 78 -3.23 -22.53 2.64
C ARG A 78 -3.47 -22.10 1.19
N ALA A 79 -3.84 -20.84 0.97
CA ALA A 79 -4.04 -20.29 -0.38
C ALA A 79 -2.76 -20.36 -1.22
N ASP A 80 -1.59 -20.17 -0.61
CA ASP A 80 -0.30 -20.30 -1.28
C ASP A 80 0.05 -21.74 -1.65
N LYS A 81 -0.35 -22.69 -0.81
CA LYS A 81 -0.12 -24.11 -1.07
C LYS A 81 -1.08 -24.66 -2.13
N GLU A 82 -2.25 -24.06 -2.27
CA GLU A 82 -3.26 -24.40 -3.28
C GLU A 82 -2.99 -23.72 -4.63
N ASN A 83 -2.41 -22.52 -4.64
CA ASN A 83 -1.91 -21.89 -5.88
C ASN A 83 -0.55 -22.45 -6.36
N ASN A 84 0.16 -23.20 -5.51
CA ASN A 84 1.34 -24.00 -5.88
C ASN A 84 0.98 -25.48 -6.01
N ILE A 85 -0.10 -25.81 -6.72
CA ILE A 85 -0.23 -27.15 -7.29
C ILE A 85 0.84 -27.24 -8.38
N PRO A 86 1.81 -28.16 -8.27
CA PRO A 86 2.84 -28.32 -9.28
C PRO A 86 2.19 -28.91 -10.52
N GLU A 87 2.09 -28.11 -11.60
CA GLU A 87 2.19 -28.70 -12.93
C GLU A 87 3.56 -29.38 -12.96
N GLU A 88 3.53 -30.71 -12.98
CA GLU A 88 4.67 -31.52 -13.40
C GLU A 88 5.05 -31.08 -14.81
N GLU A 89 6.06 -30.24 -14.95
CA GLU A 89 7.04 -30.37 -16.03
C GLU A 89 8.29 -29.52 -15.77
N GLU A 90 9.40 -30.25 -15.87
CA GLU A 90 10.76 -29.79 -16.10
C GLU A 90 11.51 -29.03 -14.98
N ALA A 91 12.29 -29.85 -14.27
CA ALA A 91 13.55 -29.44 -13.70
C ALA A 91 14.35 -28.56 -14.67
N THR A 92 14.75 -27.37 -14.25
CA THR A 92 16.17 -26.98 -14.22
C THR A 92 16.39 -25.64 -13.52
N VAL A 93 17.31 -25.69 -12.56
CA VAL A 93 18.31 -24.64 -12.26
C VAL A 93 17.80 -23.34 -11.63
N GLY A 94 18.17 -23.19 -10.36
CA GLY A 94 18.70 -21.92 -9.88
C GLY A 94 17.65 -20.98 -9.30
N THR A 95 17.37 -21.18 -8.02
CA THR A 95 16.84 -20.18 -7.12
C THR A 95 17.74 -18.94 -7.11
N GLN A 96 17.56 -18.04 -8.06
CA GLN A 96 17.88 -16.63 -7.89
C GLN A 96 16.55 -15.90 -7.83
N VAL A 97 16.22 -15.44 -6.63
CA VAL A 97 15.32 -14.31 -6.42
C VAL A 97 16.00 -13.10 -7.05
N THR A 98 15.92 -12.98 -8.37
CA THR A 98 16.17 -11.71 -9.03
C THR A 98 15.01 -10.82 -8.60
N MET A 99 15.27 -9.99 -7.59
CA MET A 99 14.44 -8.80 -7.38
C MET A 99 14.44 -8.07 -8.70
N ALA A 100 13.39 -8.26 -9.50
CA ALA A 100 13.18 -7.52 -10.72
C ALA A 100 13.29 -6.05 -10.34
N LEU A 101 14.35 -5.40 -10.82
CA LEU A 101 14.65 -4.01 -10.56
C LEU A 101 13.48 -3.22 -11.13
N THR A 102 12.50 -2.95 -10.27
CA THR A 102 11.19 -2.46 -10.68
C THR A 102 11.39 -1.14 -11.42
N LEU A 103 10.77 -1.06 -12.60
CA LEU A 103 10.80 0.09 -13.52
C LEU A 103 10.54 1.44 -12.81
N VAL A 104 9.86 1.40 -11.65
CA VAL A 104 9.58 2.52 -10.74
C VAL A 104 10.85 3.23 -10.27
N HIS A 105 11.96 2.51 -10.03
CA HIS A 105 13.23 3.14 -9.62
C HIS A 105 13.97 3.83 -10.78
N MET A 106 13.64 3.52 -12.04
CA MET A 106 14.21 4.14 -13.23
C MET A 106 13.39 5.33 -13.75
N GLN A 107 12.32 5.71 -13.03
CA GLN A 107 11.44 6.81 -13.40
C GLN A 107 12.19 8.15 -13.52
N GLY A 108 13.08 8.47 -12.58
CA GLY A 108 13.85 9.72 -12.58
C GLY A 108 14.74 9.89 -13.82
N PRO A 109 15.66 8.95 -14.10
CA PRO A 109 16.51 8.99 -15.29
C PRO A 109 15.72 9.04 -16.61
N LEU A 110 14.58 8.34 -16.70
CA LEU A 110 13.75 8.32 -17.90
C LEU A 110 13.11 9.69 -18.19
N PHE A 111 12.63 10.39 -17.15
CA PHE A 111 12.11 11.75 -17.31
C PHE A 111 13.21 12.75 -17.71
N LEU A 112 14.39 12.65 -17.12
CA LEU A 112 15.54 13.48 -17.51
C LEU A 112 15.92 13.26 -18.98
N TYR A 113 15.93 12.01 -19.43
CA TYR A 113 16.19 11.67 -20.83
C TYR A 113 15.14 12.27 -21.78
N LEU A 114 13.85 12.13 -21.46
CA LEU A 114 12.76 12.67 -22.28
C LEU A 114 12.80 14.20 -22.40
N ILE A 115 13.08 14.89 -21.29
CA ILE A 115 13.20 16.36 -21.28
C ILE A 115 14.42 16.78 -22.12
N GLY A 116 15.56 16.12 -21.93
CA GLY A 116 16.78 16.39 -22.71
C GLY A 116 16.58 16.17 -24.22
N ALA A 117 15.93 15.07 -24.59
CA ALA A 117 15.61 14.75 -25.99
C ALA A 117 14.63 15.76 -26.60
N SER A 118 13.66 16.24 -25.82
CA SER A 118 12.68 17.23 -26.28
C SER A 118 13.32 18.61 -26.48
N LEU A 119 14.23 19.01 -25.57
CA LEU A 119 14.99 20.25 -25.69
C LEU A 119 15.93 20.23 -26.90
N SER A 120 16.66 19.14 -27.12
CA SER A 120 17.56 19.03 -28.27
C SER A 120 16.81 19.06 -29.59
N LEU A 121 15.67 18.37 -29.68
CA LEU A 121 14.79 18.42 -30.84
C LEU A 121 14.29 19.85 -31.11
N GLY A 122 13.88 20.57 -30.06
CA GLY A 122 13.41 21.94 -30.17
C GLY A 122 14.48 22.90 -30.72
N VAL A 123 15.71 22.81 -30.21
CA VAL A 123 16.85 23.60 -30.71
C VAL A 123 17.12 23.29 -32.17
N PHE A 124 17.14 22.00 -32.54
CA PHE A 124 17.40 21.56 -33.91
C PHE A 124 16.34 22.08 -34.91
N LEU A 125 15.05 22.00 -34.56
CA LEU A 125 13.98 22.54 -35.38
C LEU A 125 14.06 24.07 -35.51
N GLY A 126 14.46 24.75 -34.43
CA GLY A 126 14.69 26.20 -34.44
C GLY A 126 15.80 26.60 -35.40
N GLU A 127 16.96 25.93 -35.33
CA GLU A 127 18.09 26.16 -36.22
C GLU A 127 17.75 25.91 -37.68
N ILE A 128 17.00 24.84 -37.98
CA ILE A 128 16.50 24.57 -39.34
C ILE A 128 15.61 25.70 -39.83
N SER A 129 14.63 26.12 -39.02
CA SER A 129 13.68 27.18 -39.40
C SER A 129 14.40 28.50 -39.70
N VAL A 130 15.38 28.84 -38.85
CA VAL A 130 16.22 30.03 -39.03
C VAL A 130 17.09 29.91 -40.29
N SER A 131 17.71 28.75 -40.53
CA SER A 131 18.55 28.51 -41.71
C SER A 131 17.76 28.63 -43.00
N ILE A 132 16.53 28.11 -43.05
CA ILE A 132 15.63 28.27 -44.20
C ILE A 132 15.29 29.74 -44.44
N CYS A 133 14.97 30.50 -43.37
CA CYS A 133 14.65 31.92 -43.49
C CYS A 133 15.85 32.75 -43.99
N TYR A 134 17.07 32.44 -43.53
CA TYR A 134 18.28 33.08 -44.03
C TYR A 134 18.55 32.73 -45.50
N LEU A 135 18.30 31.49 -45.92
CA LEU A 135 18.49 31.06 -47.31
C LEU A 135 17.51 31.77 -48.25
N ASP A 136 16.23 31.85 -47.86
CA ASP A 136 15.17 32.53 -48.64
C ASP A 136 15.49 34.02 -48.81
N ARG A 137 15.95 34.68 -47.74
CA ARG A 137 16.36 36.09 -47.77
C ARG A 137 17.63 36.32 -48.59
N GLY A 138 18.56 35.36 -48.61
CA GLY A 138 19.77 35.41 -49.43
C GLY A 138 19.48 35.28 -50.93
N ILE A 139 18.51 34.45 -51.31
CA ILE A 139 18.09 34.27 -52.70
C ILE A 139 17.42 35.54 -53.24
N SER A 140 16.60 36.22 -52.43
CA SER A 140 15.94 37.48 -52.82
C SER A 140 16.89 38.66 -53.11
N TRP A 141 18.16 38.60 -52.70
CA TRP A 141 19.16 39.65 -52.97
C TRP A 141 19.96 39.44 -54.27
N LEU A 142 19.85 38.25 -54.88
CA LEU A 142 20.57 37.86 -56.10
C LEU A 142 19.74 38.05 -57.37
N GLN A 143 18.47 38.45 -57.25
CA GLN A 143 17.52 38.67 -58.34
C GLN A 143 17.11 40.14 -58.42
#